data_AF-A0A158ARZ2-F1
#
_entry.id   AF-A0A158ARZ2-F1
#
_cell.length_a   1.000
_cell.length_b   1.000
_cell.length_c   1.000
_cell.angle_alpha   90.00
_cell.angle_beta   90.00
_cell.angle_gamma   90.00
#
_symmetry.space_group_name_H-M   'P 1'
#
loop_
_entity.id
_entity.type
_entity.pdbx_description
1 polymer ?
#
loop_
_entity_poly.entity_id
_entity_poly.type
_entity_poly.pdbx_seq_one_letter_code
_entity_poly.pdbx_strand_id
1 'polypeptide(L)' 'MKKLVLLCACLAWIGATHATDAAAPASTSRETSEPKTLKERLGDKASDEQRVDNCHVPADRRGTKVRPDTCAH' A
#
# COMPACT_ATOMS: atom_id res chain seq x y z
N MET A 1 47.14 -5.35 26.41
CA MET A 1 46.14 -4.29 26.68
C MET A 1 46.31 -3.05 25.77
N LYS A 2 46.46 -3.23 24.46
CA LYS A 2 46.52 -2.12 23.47
C LYS A 2 46.01 -2.55 22.09
N LYS A 3 46.10 -3.86 21.78
CA LYS A 3 45.55 -4.45 20.54
C LYS A 3 44.03 -4.70 20.57
N LEU A 4 43.38 -4.57 21.74
CA LEU A 4 41.93 -4.76 21.89
C LEU A 4 41.11 -3.46 21.70
N VAL A 5 41.77 -2.31 21.61
CA VAL A 5 41.10 -1.02 21.35
C VAL A 5 40.94 -0.76 19.84
N LEU A 6 41.68 -1.49 19.01
CA LEU A 6 41.72 -1.29 17.55
C LEU A 6 40.65 -2.05 16.75
N LEU A 7 39.76 -2.82 17.41
CA LEU A 7 38.70 -3.59 16.75
C LEU A 7 37.29 -3.01 16.87
N CYS A 8 37.06 -1.98 17.69
CA CYS A 8 35.71 -1.40 17.90
C CYS A 8 35.39 -0.16 17.02
N ALA A 9 36.34 0.32 16.20
CA ALA A 9 36.17 1.58 15.46
C ALA A 9 35.80 1.41 13.97
N CYS A 10 35.50 0.18 13.49
CA CYS A 10 35.21 -0.08 12.07
C CYS A 10 33.74 -0.43 11.74
N LEU A 11 32.82 -0.45 12.72
CA LEU A 11 31.44 -0.92 12.50
C LEU A 11 30.35 0.17 12.41
N ALA A 12 30.71 1.45 12.40
CA ALA A 12 29.72 2.55 12.44
C ALA A 12 29.54 3.28 11.09
N TRP A 13 29.97 2.71 9.97
CA TRP A 13 29.95 3.37 8.66
C TRP A 13 29.30 2.50 7.58
N ILE A 14 28.07 2.06 7.81
CA ILE A 14 27.15 1.69 6.73
C ILE A 14 25.93 2.58 6.87
N GLY A 15 26.10 3.82 6.43
CA GLY A 15 25.04 4.78 6.25
C GLY A 15 24.08 4.32 5.14
N ALA A 16 22.80 4.60 5.38
CA ALA A 16 21.65 4.41 4.50
C ALA A 16 21.96 4.39 2.99
N THR A 17 21.75 3.23 2.37
CA THR A 17 21.55 3.13 0.92
C THR A 17 20.22 3.80 0.58
N HIS A 18 20.35 5.05 0.14
CA HIS A 18 19.45 5.84 -0.71
C HIS A 18 18.31 5.03 -1.37
N ALA A 19 17.08 5.39 -1.02
CA ALA A 19 15.90 5.10 -1.83
C ALA A 19 15.96 5.97 -3.10
N THR A 20 16.37 5.37 -4.22
CA THR A 20 16.22 5.89 -5.58
C THR A 20 15.14 5.07 -6.28
N ASP A 21 13.95 5.62 -6.50
CA ASP A 21 13.66 6.48 -7.65
C ASP A 21 12.18 6.88 -7.58
N ALA A 22 11.94 8.19 -7.65
CA ALA A 22 10.62 8.78 -7.67
C ALA A 22 10.09 8.76 -9.11
N ALA A 23 9.59 7.60 -9.55
CA ALA A 23 8.63 7.58 -10.64
C ALA A 23 7.27 7.99 -10.05
N ALA A 24 6.96 9.28 -10.10
CA ALA A 24 5.67 9.82 -9.70
C ALA A 24 4.55 9.20 -10.56
N PRO A 25 3.61 8.39 -10.02
CA PRO A 25 2.30 8.32 -10.64
C PRO A 25 1.66 9.69 -10.42
N ALA A 26 1.16 10.30 -11.49
CA ALA A 26 0.39 11.52 -11.47
C ALA A 26 -0.51 11.55 -10.21
N SER A 27 -0.25 12.51 -9.34
CA SER A 27 -0.98 12.73 -8.09
C SER A 27 -2.42 13.11 -8.42
N THR A 28 -3.26 12.12 -8.75
CA THR A 28 -4.67 12.20 -8.35
C THR A 28 -4.63 12.39 -6.85
N SER A 29 -5.15 13.51 -6.35
CA SER A 29 -5.27 13.75 -4.92
C SER A 29 -5.93 12.53 -4.31
N ARG A 30 -5.13 11.65 -3.68
CA ARG A 30 -5.66 10.64 -2.79
C ARG A 30 -6.17 11.47 -1.65
N GLU A 31 -7.47 11.77 -1.68
CA GLU A 31 -8.14 12.27 -0.50
C GLU A 31 -7.67 11.40 0.65
N THR A 32 -7.08 12.02 1.66
CA THR A 32 -6.53 11.33 2.82
C THR A 32 -7.73 10.79 3.60
N SER A 33 -8.30 9.70 3.12
CA SER A 33 -9.34 8.97 3.82
C SER A 33 -8.72 8.43 5.10
N GLU A 34 -9.38 8.67 6.23
CA GLU A 34 -9.05 8.06 7.51
C GLU A 34 -8.66 6.58 7.33
N PRO A 35 -7.63 6.09 8.03
CA PRO A 35 -7.14 4.73 7.85
C PRO A 35 -8.27 3.74 8.18
N LYS A 36 -8.82 3.13 7.13
CA LYS A 36 -9.89 2.14 7.24
C LYS A 36 -9.33 0.87 7.87
N THR A 37 -9.99 0.41 8.94
CA THR A 37 -9.57 -0.80 9.66
C THR A 37 -10.06 -2.01 8.89
N LEU A 38 -9.18 -2.74 8.19
CA LEU A 38 -9.45 -3.87 7.25
C LEU A 38 -10.59 -4.86 7.59
N LYS A 39 -11.10 -4.85 8.81
CA LYS A 39 -12.38 -5.39 9.23
C LYS A 39 -13.57 -5.04 8.31
N GLU A 40 -13.60 -3.86 7.67
CA GLU A 40 -14.66 -3.55 6.69
C GLU A 40 -14.63 -4.45 5.43
N ARG A 41 -13.50 -5.10 5.14
CA ARG A 41 -13.35 -6.04 4.03
C ARG A 41 -13.84 -7.46 4.36
N LEU A 42 -14.29 -7.69 5.60
CA LEU A 42 -14.76 -9.00 6.06
C LEU A 42 -16.24 -9.25 5.75
N GLY A 43 -16.95 -8.25 5.22
CA GLY A 43 -18.32 -8.38 4.71
C GLY A 43 -18.38 -8.98 3.30
N ASP A 44 -19.58 -8.98 2.73
CA ASP A 44 -19.77 -9.37 1.34
C ASP A 44 -19.09 -8.37 0.38
N LYS A 45 -18.71 -8.85 -0.81
CA LYS A 45 -17.97 -8.06 -1.80
C LYS A 45 -18.71 -6.81 -2.30
N ALA A 46 -20.04 -6.82 -2.27
CA ALA A 46 -20.81 -5.66 -2.72
C ALA A 46 -20.77 -4.51 -1.70
N SER A 47 -20.72 -4.85 -0.40
CA SER A 47 -20.62 -3.89 0.71
C SER A 47 -19.22 -3.29 0.88
N ASP A 48 -18.18 -3.94 0.34
CA ASP A 48 -16.80 -3.43 0.40
C ASP A 48 -16.62 -2.17 -0.45
N GLU A 49 -16.62 -1.00 0.21
CA GLU A 49 -16.36 0.30 -0.41
C GLU A 49 -14.93 0.43 -0.95
N GLN A 50 -13.99 -0.40 -0.49
CA GLN A 50 -12.60 -0.41 -0.95
C GLN A 50 -12.37 -1.38 -2.12
N ARG A 51 -13.39 -2.09 -2.57
CA ARG A 51 -13.33 -2.95 -3.77
C ARG A 51 -12.76 -2.18 -4.95
N VAL A 52 -11.92 -2.80 -5.77
CA VAL A 52 -11.29 -2.13 -6.94
C VAL A 52 -12.18 -2.24 -8.18
N ASP A 53 -12.68 -3.44 -8.47
CA ASP A 53 -13.46 -3.80 -9.66
C ASP A 53 -14.79 -4.47 -9.28
N ASN A 54 -15.81 -4.42 -10.14
CA ASN A 54 -17.09 -5.11 -9.97
C ASN A 54 -17.00 -6.61 -10.31
N CYS A 55 -15.80 -7.17 -10.40
CA CYS A 55 -15.62 -8.60 -10.59
C CYS A 55 -16.33 -9.33 -9.44
N HIS A 56 -17.15 -10.33 -9.78
CA HIS A 56 -18.01 -11.08 -8.86
C HIS A 56 -19.06 -10.26 -8.07
N VAL A 57 -19.33 -9.01 -8.45
CA VAL A 57 -20.40 -8.21 -7.86
C VAL A 57 -21.61 -8.14 -8.81
N PRO A 58 -22.79 -8.66 -8.41
CA PRO A 58 -24.02 -8.57 -9.18
C PRO A 58 -24.42 -7.13 -9.52
N ALA A 59 -24.96 -6.90 -10.71
CA ALA A 59 -25.21 -5.54 -11.24
C ALA A 59 -26.19 -4.72 -10.37
N ASP A 60 -27.20 -5.38 -9.82
CA ASP A 60 -28.19 -4.84 -8.88
C ASP A 60 -27.58 -4.39 -7.55
N ARG A 61 -26.41 -4.95 -7.18
CA ARG A 61 -25.70 -4.64 -5.93
C ARG A 61 -24.52 -3.71 -6.12
N ARG A 62 -24.31 -3.19 -7.34
CA ARG A 62 -23.28 -2.20 -7.61
C ARG A 62 -23.78 -0.85 -7.10
N GLY A 63 -23.07 -0.26 -6.14
CA GLY A 63 -23.34 1.10 -5.70
C GLY A 63 -23.14 2.11 -6.82
N THR A 64 -23.33 3.39 -6.52
CA THR A 64 -23.25 4.49 -7.50
C THR A 64 -21.84 4.73 -8.07
N LYS A 65 -20.80 4.21 -7.41
CA LYS A 65 -19.42 4.37 -7.85
C LYS A 65 -19.13 3.47 -9.05
N VAL A 66 -18.86 4.10 -10.19
CA VAL A 66 -18.43 3.41 -11.42
C VAL A 66 -17.07 2.74 -11.17
N ARG A 67 -16.99 1.45 -11.50
CA ARG A 67 -15.80 0.61 -11.34
C ARG A 67 -15.70 -0.34 -12.54
N PRO A 68 -14.51 -0.81 -12.93
CA PRO A 68 -14.34 -1.76 -14.02
C PRO A 68 -15.04 -3.08 -13.71
N ASP A 69 -15.55 -3.77 -14.74
CA ASP A 69 -16.24 -5.06 -14.55
C ASP A 69 -15.32 -6.26 -14.72
N THR A 70 -14.20 -6.04 -15.41
CA THR A 70 -13.18 -7.05 -15.67
C THR A 70 -12.43 -7.39 -14.39
N CYS A 71 -12.22 -8.69 -14.17
CA CYS A 71 -11.31 -9.17 -13.14
C CYS A 71 -9.86 -8.88 -13.58
N ALA A 72 -9.06 -8.27 -12.72
CA ALA A 72 -7.62 -8.19 -12.95
C ALA A 72 -7.02 -9.61 -12.84
N HIS A 73 -6.13 -9.96 -13.78
CA HIS A 73 -5.49 -11.27 -13.90
C HIS A 73 -4.33 -11.46 -12.91
#